data_AF-A0A955NMR9-F1
#
_entry.id   AF-A0A955NMR9-F1
#
_cell.length_a   1.000
_cell.length_b   1.000
_cell.length_c   1.000
_cell.angle_alpha   90.00
_cell.angle_beta   90.00
_cell.angle_gamma   90.00
#
_symmetry.space_group_name_H-M   'P 1'
#
loop_
_entity.id
_entity.type
_entity.pdbx_description
1 polymer ?
#
loop_
_entity_poly.entity_id
_entity_poly.type
_entity_poly.pdbx_seq_one_letter_code
_entity_poly.pdbx_strand_id
1 'polypeptide(L)'
;WNDTAQLNYLNPEVREAVIQTILHVARKFPIIRFDAAMTLAKKHFQRLWYPQPGHGGDIPSRAERGMTRQEFDSLMPQEFWREVVDRVAVEAPGTLLLAEAFWLMEGYFVRTLGMHRVYNSAFMHMLKNEDNGKYRQSIRNVLEFSPQILKRFVNFMNNPDEDTAVAQFGKGDKYFGVAMTMVTMPGLPMIGHGQIEGYGEKYGMEFRKAYWDERVDEELVRRHQAEIFPLMRKRYIFAGHENFALYDLTTPEGHVNENVLAYSNRFGDERALIIYNNSFYQTRGTIHTSTEINVGSQEQAHLVRKSLSEALGLKYDSQHFYILHDHKSHMEQLFPGQKIAQEGFYVELNGYQYHAFLGFQEIRDTDGTWWRLHESLNGQAVPSIKQAYMEMLLEPVLAPFENLLYLSAELCRNKRDSKAKASDLEAQIQSNLDRFWEGLESRGYTKVEGALAGEALCESLSLNLPLVEETDIKSTELEELGTPKAVQTASAAHQLCKWVVDSFAPEKEIEDQTWFESLYLDRRIQKVLVDHGLSDHEAWRVTQIFLLMLFECEGEDSIEECAPALLESKRGQVLVQAHQYDGHIWFRQEDFQDLFKWLYFWA
;
A
#
# COMPACT_ATOMS: atom_id res chain seq x y z
N TRP A 1 -33.64 -13.91 26.01
CA TRP A 1 -34.15 -14.83 24.99
C TRP A 1 -35.39 -15.52 25.52
N ASN A 2 -36.56 -15.16 25.00
CA ASN A 2 -37.86 -15.71 25.45
C ASN A 2 -38.33 -16.87 24.55
N ASP A 3 -37.58 -17.12 23.49
CA ASP A 3 -37.78 -18.04 22.38
C ASP A 3 -36.82 -19.25 22.43
N THR A 4 -35.80 -19.19 23.30
CA THR A 4 -34.83 -20.28 23.49
C THR A 4 -35.02 -20.97 24.84
N ALA A 5 -35.11 -22.31 24.84
CA ALA A 5 -34.98 -23.08 26.06
C ALA A 5 -33.51 -23.18 26.48
N GLN A 6 -33.20 -22.72 27.69
CA GLN A 6 -31.84 -22.76 28.22
C GLN A 6 -31.64 -24.06 29.02
N LEU A 7 -30.49 -24.72 28.84
CA LEU A 7 -30.20 -26.02 29.47
C LEU A 7 -29.56 -25.85 30.86
N ASN A 8 -29.93 -26.69 31.82
CA ASN A 8 -29.35 -26.65 33.16
C ASN A 8 -28.06 -27.47 33.24
N TYR A 9 -26.92 -26.80 33.19
CA TYR A 9 -25.58 -27.41 33.28
C TYR A 9 -25.20 -27.89 34.68
N LEU A 10 -26.03 -27.76 35.72
CA LEU A 10 -25.83 -28.49 36.97
C LEU A 10 -26.11 -30.00 36.82
N ASN A 11 -26.95 -30.40 35.86
CA ASN A 11 -27.21 -31.81 35.59
C ASN A 11 -26.06 -32.42 34.78
N PRO A 12 -25.33 -33.43 35.30
CA PRO A 12 -24.25 -34.10 34.56
C PRO A 12 -24.69 -34.76 33.26
N GLU A 13 -25.92 -35.30 33.20
CA GLU A 13 -26.47 -35.93 31.98
C GLU A 13 -26.65 -34.90 30.86
N VAL A 14 -27.04 -33.68 31.20
CA VAL A 14 -27.14 -32.57 30.25
C VAL A 14 -25.77 -32.21 29.69
N ARG A 15 -24.75 -32.10 30.57
CA ARG A 15 -23.38 -31.79 30.14
C ARG A 15 -22.85 -32.84 29.17
N GLU A 16 -23.01 -34.13 29.49
CA GLU A 16 -22.57 -35.22 28.61
C GLU A 16 -23.33 -35.24 27.29
N ALA A 17 -24.64 -35.05 27.29
CA ALA A 17 -25.43 -35.00 26.06
C ALA A 17 -24.99 -33.85 25.12
N VAL A 18 -24.68 -32.69 25.68
CA VAL A 18 -24.15 -31.55 24.91
C VAL A 18 -22.74 -31.87 24.39
N ILE A 19 -21.84 -32.44 25.19
CA ILE A 19 -20.49 -32.84 24.74
C ILE A 19 -20.58 -33.83 23.58
N GLN A 20 -21.42 -34.86 23.68
CA GLN A 20 -21.62 -35.83 22.59
C GLN A 20 -22.16 -35.18 21.32
N THR A 21 -23.02 -34.17 21.46
CA THR A 21 -23.52 -33.38 20.33
C THR A 21 -22.39 -32.59 19.68
N ILE A 22 -21.54 -31.94 20.47
CA ILE A 22 -20.36 -31.21 19.98
C ILE A 22 -19.41 -32.17 19.24
N LEU A 23 -19.13 -33.35 19.81
CA LEU A 23 -18.29 -34.37 19.18
C LEU A 23 -18.90 -34.90 17.88
N HIS A 24 -20.22 -35.09 17.83
CA HIS A 24 -20.92 -35.46 16.61
C HIS A 24 -20.73 -34.39 15.51
N VAL A 25 -20.83 -33.11 15.86
CA VAL A 25 -20.58 -31.99 14.93
C VAL A 25 -19.11 -31.95 14.51
N ALA A 26 -18.18 -32.12 15.45
CA ALA A 26 -16.73 -32.11 15.22
C ALA A 26 -16.27 -33.18 14.21
N ARG A 27 -16.94 -34.34 14.19
CA ARG A 27 -16.69 -35.42 13.20
C ARG A 27 -17.14 -35.05 11.79
N LYS A 28 -18.00 -34.04 11.63
CA LYS A 28 -18.52 -33.57 10.34
C LYS A 28 -17.86 -32.27 9.88
N PHE A 29 -17.51 -31.40 10.83
CA PHE A 29 -16.97 -30.08 10.57
C PHE A 29 -15.70 -29.85 11.40
N PRO A 30 -14.57 -29.52 10.75
CA PRO A 30 -13.28 -29.33 11.44
C PRO A 30 -13.20 -28.00 12.20
N ILE A 31 -14.23 -27.15 12.12
CA ILE A 31 -14.26 -25.82 12.75
C ILE A 31 -15.62 -25.65 13.41
N ILE A 32 -15.63 -25.29 14.70
CA ILE A 32 -16.84 -25.03 15.47
C ILE A 32 -16.72 -23.68 16.17
N ARG A 33 -17.70 -22.80 15.95
CA ARG A 33 -17.89 -21.56 16.71
C ARG A 33 -18.98 -21.76 17.74
N PHE A 34 -18.67 -21.53 19.00
CA PHE A 34 -19.61 -21.59 20.11
C PHE A 34 -20.20 -20.21 20.37
N ASP A 35 -21.52 -20.13 20.24
CA ASP A 35 -22.34 -18.96 20.55
C ASP A 35 -22.41 -18.72 22.07
N ALA A 36 -22.37 -17.45 22.47
CA ALA A 36 -22.52 -17.01 23.86
C ALA A 36 -21.73 -17.85 24.89
N ALA A 37 -20.51 -18.28 24.54
CA ALA A 37 -19.77 -19.29 25.29
C ALA A 37 -19.47 -18.83 26.72
N MET A 38 -19.32 -17.52 26.93
CA MET A 38 -19.09 -16.91 28.25
C MET A 38 -20.18 -17.23 29.26
N THR A 39 -21.43 -17.45 28.83
CA THR A 39 -22.57 -17.75 29.73
C THR A 39 -22.43 -19.10 30.43
N LEU A 40 -21.70 -20.04 29.83
CA LEU A 40 -21.49 -21.40 30.35
C LEU A 40 -20.18 -21.55 31.14
N ALA A 41 -19.38 -20.50 31.27
CA ALA A 41 -18.28 -20.50 32.23
C ALA A 41 -18.86 -20.57 33.64
N LYS A 42 -18.29 -21.41 34.51
CA LYS A 42 -18.85 -21.76 35.82
C LYS A 42 -19.23 -20.55 36.68
N LYS A 43 -18.39 -19.51 36.69
CA LYS A 43 -18.66 -18.23 37.38
C LYS A 43 -19.93 -17.54 36.86
N HIS A 44 -20.10 -17.44 35.55
CA HIS A 44 -21.26 -16.78 34.94
C HIS A 44 -22.51 -17.63 34.98
N PHE A 45 -22.36 -18.94 34.81
CA PHE A 45 -23.47 -19.86 34.98
C PHE A 45 -24.05 -19.75 36.39
N GLN A 46 -23.20 -19.72 37.44
CA GLN A 46 -23.66 -19.45 38.80
C GLN A 46 -24.33 -18.08 38.91
N ARG A 47 -23.66 -17.00 38.48
CA ARG A 47 -24.18 -15.63 38.61
C ARG A 47 -25.57 -15.47 37.99
N LEU A 48 -25.77 -16.06 36.80
CA LEU A 48 -26.99 -15.90 36.01
C LEU A 48 -28.12 -16.82 36.46
N TRP A 49 -27.83 -18.09 36.77
CA TRP A 49 -28.86 -19.09 37.07
C TRP A 49 -29.09 -19.33 38.56
N TYR A 50 -28.04 -19.23 39.38
CA TYR A 50 -28.01 -19.60 40.79
C TYR A 50 -27.22 -18.55 41.60
N PRO A 51 -27.69 -17.29 41.62
CA PRO A 51 -26.96 -16.19 42.25
C PRO A 51 -26.66 -16.50 43.72
N GLN A 52 -25.60 -15.93 44.29
CA GLN A 52 -25.35 -16.13 45.72
C GLN A 52 -26.47 -15.51 46.56
N PRO A 53 -26.87 -16.13 47.67
CA PRO A 53 -27.86 -15.56 48.57
C PRO A 53 -27.52 -14.12 48.95
N GLY A 54 -28.52 -13.23 48.89
CA GLY A 54 -28.38 -11.81 49.27
C GLY A 54 -27.78 -10.88 48.22
N HIS A 55 -27.32 -11.38 47.06
CA HIS A 55 -26.67 -10.52 46.05
C HIS A 55 -27.63 -9.95 44.98
N GLY A 56 -28.88 -10.41 44.93
CA GLY A 56 -29.79 -10.11 43.82
C GLY A 56 -29.32 -10.80 42.53
N GLY A 57 -30.23 -11.47 41.81
CA GLY A 57 -29.88 -12.10 40.54
C GLY A 57 -29.92 -11.11 39.37
N ASP A 58 -29.00 -11.23 38.42
CA ASP A 58 -29.04 -10.49 37.14
C ASP A 58 -30.33 -10.81 36.34
N ILE A 59 -30.89 -12.00 36.57
CA ILE A 59 -32.13 -12.48 35.95
C ILE A 59 -33.23 -12.52 37.00
N PRO A 60 -34.29 -11.68 36.90
CA PRO A 60 -35.33 -11.58 37.92
C PRO A 60 -35.97 -12.93 38.28
N SER A 61 -36.25 -13.79 37.30
CA SER A 61 -36.85 -15.11 37.51
C SER A 61 -35.92 -16.12 38.22
N ARG A 62 -34.64 -15.78 38.41
CA ARG A 62 -33.63 -16.60 39.09
C ARG A 62 -33.24 -16.08 40.47
N ALA A 63 -33.70 -14.89 40.87
CA ALA A 63 -33.33 -14.28 42.14
C ALA A 63 -33.67 -15.16 43.37
N GLU A 64 -34.76 -15.94 43.30
CA GLU A 64 -35.19 -16.85 44.37
C GLU A 64 -34.48 -18.21 44.35
N ARG A 65 -33.63 -18.47 43.34
CA ARG A 65 -32.91 -19.74 43.15
C ARG A 65 -31.47 -19.67 43.66
N GLY A 66 -31.27 -18.95 44.77
CA GLY A 66 -29.93 -18.69 45.28
C GLY A 66 -29.19 -19.95 45.75
N MET A 67 -27.88 -20.00 45.51
CA MET A 67 -27.03 -21.14 45.88
C MET A 67 -25.67 -20.67 46.37
N THR A 68 -25.16 -21.26 47.46
CA THR A 68 -23.82 -20.95 47.94
C THR A 68 -22.75 -21.43 46.95
N ARG A 69 -21.55 -20.83 47.02
CA ARG A 69 -20.44 -21.25 46.15
C ARG A 69 -20.06 -22.72 46.36
N GLN A 70 -20.08 -23.20 47.60
CA GLN A 70 -19.72 -24.57 47.94
C GLN A 70 -20.72 -25.59 47.37
N GLU A 71 -22.03 -25.33 47.52
CA GLU A 71 -23.07 -26.18 46.94
C GLU A 71 -22.95 -26.22 45.41
N PHE A 72 -22.79 -25.05 44.79
CA PHE A 72 -22.64 -24.96 43.34
C PHE A 72 -21.40 -25.69 42.82
N ASP A 73 -20.26 -25.50 43.48
CA ASP A 73 -18.99 -26.16 43.11
C ASP A 73 -19.08 -27.68 43.28
N SER A 74 -19.91 -28.19 44.20
CA SER A 74 -20.13 -29.63 44.35
C SER A 74 -20.94 -30.25 43.20
N LEU A 75 -21.88 -29.49 42.61
CA LEU A 75 -22.75 -29.94 41.52
C LEU A 75 -22.11 -29.74 40.13
N MET A 76 -21.22 -28.76 40.01
CA MET A 76 -20.44 -28.47 38.80
C MET A 76 -18.95 -28.39 39.17
N PRO A 77 -18.28 -29.53 39.42
CA PRO A 77 -16.89 -29.54 39.91
C PRO A 77 -15.90 -28.96 38.89
N GLN A 78 -16.08 -29.27 37.61
CA GLN A 78 -15.20 -28.86 36.52
C GLN A 78 -15.82 -27.76 35.66
N GLU A 79 -14.97 -27.04 34.93
CA GLU A 79 -15.41 -26.13 33.88
C GLU A 79 -15.89 -26.92 32.66
N PHE A 80 -17.14 -26.68 32.24
CA PHE A 80 -17.74 -27.37 31.11
C PHE A 80 -16.87 -27.28 29.84
N TRP A 81 -16.38 -26.08 29.52
CA TRP A 81 -15.55 -25.87 28.33
C TRP A 81 -14.18 -26.55 28.42
N ARG A 82 -13.63 -26.72 29.63
CA ARG A 82 -12.39 -27.48 29.83
C ARG A 82 -12.62 -28.94 29.46
N GLU A 83 -13.71 -29.52 29.94
CA GLU A 83 -14.12 -30.88 29.59
C GLU A 83 -14.32 -31.02 28.07
N VAL A 84 -15.00 -30.08 27.42
CA VAL A 84 -15.19 -30.07 25.95
C VAL A 84 -13.84 -30.08 25.23
N VAL A 85 -12.91 -29.20 25.61
CA VAL A 85 -11.59 -29.10 24.97
C VAL A 85 -10.80 -30.40 25.15
N ASP A 86 -10.78 -30.97 26.35
CA ASP A 86 -10.08 -32.22 26.65
C ASP A 86 -10.65 -33.40 25.85
N ARG A 87 -11.98 -33.51 25.79
CA ARG A 87 -12.67 -34.57 25.06
C ARG A 87 -12.46 -34.44 23.55
N VAL A 88 -12.56 -33.23 22.99
CA VAL A 88 -12.31 -32.97 21.56
C VAL A 88 -10.87 -33.30 21.18
N ALA A 89 -9.89 -32.94 22.02
CA ALA A 89 -8.48 -33.25 21.74
C ALA A 89 -8.21 -34.75 21.60
N VAL A 90 -8.95 -35.60 22.32
CA VAL A 90 -8.80 -37.06 22.29
C VAL A 90 -9.69 -37.71 21.23
N GLU A 91 -10.96 -37.33 21.14
CA GLU A 91 -11.97 -38.03 20.34
C GLU A 91 -12.20 -37.44 18.95
N ALA A 92 -11.83 -36.19 18.74
CA ALA A 92 -11.93 -35.49 17.46
C ALA A 92 -10.69 -34.60 17.23
N PRO A 93 -9.48 -35.19 17.21
CA PRO A 93 -8.27 -34.42 17.03
C PRO A 93 -8.29 -33.69 15.67
N GLY A 94 -7.84 -32.43 15.68
CA GLY A 94 -7.85 -31.57 14.49
C GLY A 94 -9.07 -30.63 14.39
N THR A 95 -10.04 -30.73 15.31
CA THR A 95 -11.14 -29.76 15.37
C THR A 95 -10.68 -28.43 15.99
N LEU A 96 -10.85 -27.34 15.25
CA LEU A 96 -10.64 -25.97 15.70
C LEU A 96 -11.89 -25.46 16.45
N LEU A 97 -11.68 -24.97 17.68
CA LEU A 97 -12.75 -24.48 18.55
C LEU A 97 -12.62 -22.96 18.74
N LEU A 98 -13.67 -22.23 18.40
CA LEU A 98 -13.76 -20.79 18.52
C LEU A 98 -14.84 -20.42 19.53
N ALA A 99 -14.50 -19.62 20.53
CA ALA A 99 -15.49 -19.09 21.46
C ALA A 99 -15.86 -17.66 21.11
N GLU A 100 -17.15 -17.40 20.99
CA GLU A 100 -17.66 -16.06 21.27
C GLU A 100 -17.67 -15.85 22.77
N ALA A 101 -16.74 -15.05 23.28
CA ALA A 101 -16.71 -14.64 24.67
C ALA A 101 -16.60 -13.12 24.74
N PHE A 102 -17.46 -12.51 25.56
CA PHE A 102 -17.43 -11.09 25.88
C PHE A 102 -17.03 -10.91 27.37
N TRP A 103 -17.05 -9.67 27.85
CA TRP A 103 -16.79 -9.29 29.24
C TRP A 103 -15.34 -9.47 29.72
N LEU A 104 -14.37 -9.20 28.83
CA LEU A 104 -12.93 -9.26 29.15
C LEU A 104 -12.47 -10.68 29.57
N MET A 105 -13.18 -11.71 29.10
CA MET A 105 -12.91 -13.12 29.43
C MET A 105 -12.00 -13.82 28.42
N GLU A 106 -11.53 -13.13 27.39
CA GLU A 106 -10.75 -13.70 26.30
C GLU A 106 -9.52 -14.44 26.84
N GLY A 107 -8.82 -13.80 27.80
CA GLY A 107 -7.68 -14.41 28.48
C GLY A 107 -8.05 -15.68 29.26
N TYR A 108 -9.22 -15.72 29.90
CA TYR A 108 -9.69 -16.88 30.66
C TYR A 108 -10.03 -18.07 29.74
N PHE A 109 -10.72 -17.82 28.62
CA PHE A 109 -11.05 -18.84 27.62
C PHE A 109 -9.82 -19.46 27.00
N VAL A 110 -8.84 -18.63 26.67
CA VAL A 110 -7.60 -19.08 26.02
C VAL A 110 -6.67 -19.79 27.01
N ARG A 111 -6.42 -19.18 28.18
CA ARG A 111 -5.40 -19.66 29.12
C ARG A 111 -5.90 -20.81 29.99
N THR A 112 -7.11 -20.67 30.54
CA THR A 112 -7.64 -21.61 31.53
C THR A 112 -8.46 -22.70 30.86
N LEU A 113 -9.41 -22.32 30.00
CA LEU A 113 -10.32 -23.28 29.38
C LEU A 113 -9.68 -24.01 28.19
N GLY A 114 -8.63 -23.44 27.59
CA GLY A 114 -7.89 -24.07 26.50
C GLY A 114 -8.52 -23.87 25.12
N MET A 115 -9.43 -22.91 24.96
CA MET A 115 -10.06 -22.62 23.67
C MET A 115 -9.01 -22.22 22.62
N HIS A 116 -9.17 -22.69 21.39
CA HIS A 116 -8.21 -22.45 20.32
C HIS A 116 -8.26 -21.02 19.79
N ARG A 117 -9.46 -20.45 19.66
CA ARG A 117 -9.67 -19.03 19.33
C ARG A 117 -10.76 -18.40 20.18
N VAL A 118 -10.68 -17.09 20.37
CA VAL A 118 -11.70 -16.32 21.08
C VAL A 118 -11.92 -14.96 20.42
N TYR A 119 -13.16 -14.50 20.38
CA TYR A 119 -13.53 -13.18 19.88
C TYR A 119 -12.83 -12.07 20.66
N ASN A 120 -12.25 -11.10 19.95
CA ASN A 120 -11.59 -9.95 20.55
C ASN A 120 -12.49 -8.72 20.44
N SER A 121 -13.48 -8.64 21.33
CA SER A 121 -14.41 -7.50 21.37
C SER A 121 -13.71 -6.17 21.71
N ALA A 122 -12.61 -6.25 22.48
CA ALA A 122 -11.78 -5.09 22.79
C ALA A 122 -11.19 -4.43 21.52
N PHE A 123 -10.81 -5.22 20.50
CA PHE A 123 -10.39 -4.69 19.19
C PHE A 123 -11.45 -3.75 18.62
N MET A 124 -12.68 -4.24 18.47
CA MET A 124 -13.75 -3.51 17.81
C MET A 124 -14.14 -2.27 18.62
N HIS A 125 -14.49 -2.44 19.91
CA HIS A 125 -15.00 -1.32 20.72
C HIS A 125 -13.95 -0.25 20.97
N MET A 126 -12.71 -0.63 21.29
CA MET A 126 -11.69 0.36 21.63
C MET A 126 -11.24 1.14 20.39
N LEU A 127 -11.10 0.50 19.22
CA LEU A 127 -10.75 1.22 18.00
C LEU A 127 -11.90 2.08 17.47
N LYS A 128 -13.15 1.62 17.61
CA LYS A 128 -14.35 2.43 17.30
C LYS A 128 -14.37 3.71 18.13
N ASN A 129 -14.20 3.59 19.44
CA ASN A 129 -14.30 4.68 20.40
C ASN A 129 -13.01 5.50 20.56
N GLU A 130 -11.95 5.20 19.79
CA GLU A 130 -10.62 5.82 19.91
C GLU A 130 -10.02 5.71 21.31
N ASP A 131 -10.38 4.65 22.04
CA ASP A 131 -9.83 4.23 23.32
C ASP A 131 -8.43 3.57 23.12
N ASN A 132 -7.59 4.19 22.28
CA ASN A 132 -6.37 3.60 21.73
C ASN A 132 -5.38 3.18 22.82
N GLY A 133 -5.20 4.00 23.85
CA GLY A 133 -4.33 3.67 24.98
C GLY A 133 -4.78 2.40 25.73
N LYS A 134 -6.09 2.16 25.87
CA LYS A 134 -6.60 0.92 26.49
C LYS A 134 -6.30 -0.28 25.60
N TYR A 135 -6.46 -0.13 24.28
CA TYR A 135 -6.17 -1.21 23.33
C TYR A 135 -4.67 -1.54 23.29
N ARG A 136 -3.81 -0.52 23.23
CA ARG A 136 -2.35 -0.68 23.34
C ARG A 136 -1.95 -1.37 24.64
N GLN A 137 -2.51 -0.93 25.77
CA GLN A 137 -2.25 -1.57 27.06
C GLN A 137 -2.69 -3.05 27.07
N SER A 138 -3.81 -3.38 26.44
CA SER A 138 -4.26 -4.77 26.31
C SER A 138 -3.24 -5.63 25.55
N ILE A 139 -2.74 -5.15 24.41
CA ILE A 139 -1.69 -5.85 23.66
C ILE A 139 -0.40 -5.98 24.48
N ARG A 140 0.03 -4.90 25.15
CA ARG A 140 1.21 -4.91 26.02
C ARG A 140 1.11 -5.96 27.13
N ASN A 141 -0.02 -6.00 27.83
CA ASN A 141 -0.27 -7.00 28.87
C ASN A 141 -0.16 -8.43 28.32
N VAL A 142 -0.62 -8.66 27.08
CA VAL A 142 -0.50 -9.96 26.42
C VAL A 142 0.95 -10.27 26.05
N LEU A 143 1.72 -9.29 25.56
CA LEU A 143 3.13 -9.45 25.22
C LEU A 143 4.01 -9.69 26.45
N GLU A 144 3.76 -8.99 27.55
CA GLU A 144 4.47 -9.13 28.82
C GLU A 144 4.13 -10.45 29.52
N PHE A 145 2.93 -10.98 29.31
CA PHE A 145 2.53 -12.28 29.88
C PHE A 145 2.91 -13.46 28.99
N SER A 146 2.38 -13.52 27.77
CA SER A 146 2.50 -14.69 26.88
C SER A 146 2.13 -14.31 25.42
N PRO A 147 3.09 -13.84 24.61
CA PRO A 147 2.87 -13.35 23.24
C PRO A 147 2.06 -14.28 22.32
N GLN A 148 2.19 -15.61 22.48
CA GLN A 148 1.45 -16.63 21.71
C GLN A 148 -0.08 -16.52 21.82
N ILE A 149 -0.61 -15.83 22.84
CA ILE A 149 -2.04 -15.58 23.00
C ILE A 149 -2.58 -14.69 21.87
N LEU A 150 -1.77 -13.78 21.30
CA LEU A 150 -2.21 -12.93 20.19
C LEU A 150 -2.73 -13.75 19.01
N LYS A 151 -2.11 -14.91 18.71
CA LYS A 151 -2.55 -15.83 17.65
C LYS A 151 -3.93 -16.43 17.88
N ARG A 152 -4.45 -16.32 19.11
CA ARG A 152 -5.74 -16.90 19.50
C ARG A 152 -6.89 -15.90 19.41
N PHE A 153 -6.62 -14.62 19.20
CA PHE A 153 -7.68 -13.63 19.02
C PHE A 153 -8.31 -13.72 17.64
N VAL A 154 -9.63 -13.54 17.61
CA VAL A 154 -10.41 -13.29 16.39
C VAL A 154 -10.73 -11.80 16.38
N ASN A 155 -10.06 -11.05 15.51
CA ASN A 155 -10.26 -9.61 15.36
C ASN A 155 -11.35 -9.38 14.30
N PHE A 156 -12.32 -8.53 14.60
CA PHE A 156 -13.44 -8.21 13.71
C PHE A 156 -13.87 -6.75 13.88
N MET A 157 -14.50 -6.21 12.84
CA MET A 157 -15.09 -4.86 12.87
C MET A 157 -16.59 -4.89 13.14
N ASN A 158 -17.26 -5.99 12.83
CA ASN A 158 -18.63 -6.26 13.21
C ASN A 158 -18.90 -7.77 13.25
N ASN A 159 -20.03 -8.11 13.84
CA ASN A 159 -20.65 -9.42 13.78
C ASN A 159 -22.19 -9.20 13.73
N PRO A 160 -23.02 -10.25 13.65
CA PRO A 160 -24.48 -10.09 13.59
C PRO A 160 -25.12 -9.41 14.82
N ASP A 161 -24.48 -9.47 15.98
CA ASP A 161 -24.98 -8.88 17.23
C ASP A 161 -24.60 -7.40 17.39
N GLU A 162 -23.57 -6.96 16.66
CA GLU A 162 -23.03 -5.59 16.67
C GLU A 162 -23.50 -4.77 15.47
N ASP A 163 -23.36 -3.45 15.54
CA ASP A 163 -23.69 -2.58 14.41
C ASP A 163 -22.78 -2.89 13.21
N THR A 164 -23.25 -2.62 11.99
CA THR A 164 -22.47 -2.88 10.77
C THR A 164 -21.16 -2.08 10.77
N ALA A 165 -20.13 -2.61 10.12
CA ALA A 165 -18.82 -1.96 10.09
C ALA A 165 -18.90 -0.52 9.53
N VAL A 166 -19.76 -0.29 8.54
CA VAL A 166 -19.99 1.05 7.96
C VAL A 166 -20.69 1.99 8.94
N ALA A 167 -21.64 1.51 9.75
CA ALA A 167 -22.29 2.32 10.78
C ALA A 167 -21.33 2.68 11.91
N GLN A 168 -20.38 1.79 12.23
CA GLN A 168 -19.44 1.98 13.33
C GLN A 168 -18.20 2.80 12.96
N PHE A 169 -17.66 2.62 11.76
CA PHE A 169 -16.37 3.20 11.34
C PHE A 169 -16.48 4.13 10.12
N GLY A 170 -17.67 4.28 9.55
CA GLY A 170 -17.87 4.98 8.27
C GLY A 170 -17.33 4.18 7.08
N LYS A 171 -17.03 4.89 5.99
CA LYS A 171 -16.49 4.32 4.74
C LYS A 171 -15.13 4.92 4.33
N GLY A 172 -14.61 5.82 5.17
CA GLY A 172 -13.38 6.59 4.90
C GLY A 172 -12.13 5.94 5.50
N ASP A 173 -11.10 6.75 5.76
CA ASP A 173 -9.80 6.23 6.19
C ASP A 173 -9.81 5.55 7.57
N LYS A 174 -10.72 5.94 8.48
CA LYS A 174 -10.88 5.22 9.76
C LYS A 174 -11.26 3.75 9.54
N TYR A 175 -12.22 3.49 8.66
CA TYR A 175 -12.63 2.14 8.29
C TYR A 175 -11.44 1.34 7.76
N PHE A 176 -10.70 1.88 6.79
CA PHE A 176 -9.59 1.15 6.16
C PHE A 176 -8.38 1.00 7.07
N GLY A 177 -8.09 1.97 7.94
CA GLY A 177 -7.03 1.85 8.95
C GLY A 177 -7.32 0.75 9.97
N VAL A 178 -8.58 0.62 10.42
CA VAL A 178 -9.01 -0.47 11.31
C VAL A 178 -9.03 -1.81 10.57
N ALA A 179 -9.54 -1.87 9.33
CA ALA A 179 -9.53 -3.08 8.52
C ALA A 179 -8.10 -3.58 8.22
N MET A 180 -7.19 -2.65 7.91
CA MET A 180 -5.76 -2.92 7.75
C MET A 180 -5.18 -3.49 9.03
N THR A 181 -5.45 -2.86 10.19
CA THR A 181 -5.00 -3.37 11.49
C THR A 181 -5.56 -4.76 11.78
N MET A 182 -6.83 -5.03 11.44
CA MET A 182 -7.47 -6.32 11.63
C MET A 182 -6.74 -7.44 10.85
N VAL A 183 -6.35 -7.16 9.60
CA VAL A 183 -5.68 -8.15 8.73
C VAL A 183 -4.16 -8.19 8.89
N THR A 184 -3.54 -7.26 9.62
CA THR A 184 -2.09 -7.23 9.86
C THR A 184 -1.70 -7.50 11.32
N MET A 185 -2.67 -7.60 12.24
CA MET A 185 -2.43 -8.14 13.58
C MET A 185 -2.30 -9.68 13.58
N PRO A 186 -1.59 -10.27 14.56
CA PRO A 186 -1.62 -11.70 14.79
C PRO A 186 -3.03 -12.18 15.17
N GLY A 187 -3.30 -13.45 14.84
CA GLY A 187 -4.62 -14.06 15.06
C GLY A 187 -5.44 -14.22 13.79
N LEU A 188 -6.75 -14.36 13.96
CA LEU A 188 -7.70 -14.61 12.88
C LEU A 188 -8.49 -13.33 12.57
N PRO A 189 -8.35 -12.72 11.38
CA PRO A 189 -9.29 -11.69 10.95
C PRO A 189 -10.63 -12.34 10.59
N MET A 190 -11.73 -11.72 10.99
CA MET A 190 -13.08 -12.12 10.60
C MET A 190 -13.79 -10.92 9.98
N ILE A 191 -14.21 -11.09 8.72
CA ILE A 191 -14.99 -10.10 7.97
C ILE A 191 -16.47 -10.44 8.17
N GLY A 192 -17.24 -9.46 8.64
CA GLY A 192 -18.69 -9.61 8.84
C GLY A 192 -19.45 -9.70 7.51
N HIS A 193 -20.66 -10.26 7.56
CA HIS A 193 -21.54 -10.25 6.40
C HIS A 193 -21.83 -8.81 5.93
N GLY A 194 -21.80 -8.58 4.62
CA GLY A 194 -22.04 -7.27 4.01
C GLY A 194 -20.96 -6.22 4.25
N GLN A 195 -19.88 -6.56 4.97
CA GLN A 195 -18.83 -5.61 5.33
C GLN A 195 -18.07 -5.10 4.11
N ILE A 196 -17.79 -5.97 3.13
CA ILE A 196 -17.06 -5.63 1.89
C ILE A 196 -17.97 -4.84 0.96
N GLU A 197 -19.22 -5.27 0.84
CA GLU A 197 -20.26 -4.67 -0.01
C GLU A 197 -20.76 -3.33 0.54
N GLY A 198 -20.52 -3.04 1.82
CA GLY A 198 -20.88 -1.78 2.47
C GLY A 198 -22.32 -1.71 2.95
N TYR A 199 -22.94 -2.87 3.22
CA TYR A 199 -24.31 -2.96 3.71
C TYR A 199 -24.45 -2.38 5.12
N GLY A 200 -25.49 -1.57 5.29
CA GLY A 200 -25.83 -0.86 6.51
C GLY A 200 -26.90 -1.55 7.35
N GLU A 201 -27.73 -2.44 6.76
CA GLU A 201 -28.77 -3.14 7.49
C GLU A 201 -28.16 -4.11 8.50
N LYS A 202 -28.46 -3.89 9.79
CA LYS A 202 -28.19 -4.86 10.84
C LYS A 202 -29.39 -5.77 10.99
N TYR A 203 -29.17 -7.07 10.79
CA TYR A 203 -30.17 -8.09 11.08
C TYR A 203 -29.51 -9.33 11.69
N GLY A 204 -30.16 -9.88 12.71
CA GLY A 204 -29.75 -11.11 13.37
C GLY A 204 -30.29 -12.38 12.68
N MET A 205 -30.02 -13.52 13.30
CA MET A 205 -30.40 -14.85 12.79
C MET A 205 -31.91 -15.10 12.78
N GLU A 206 -32.69 -14.26 13.47
CA GLU A 206 -34.15 -14.29 13.48
C GLU A 206 -34.78 -13.85 12.15
N PHE A 207 -34.02 -13.20 11.27
CA PHE A 207 -34.50 -12.71 9.98
C PHE A 207 -34.19 -13.70 8.86
N ARG A 208 -35.17 -13.94 7.97
CA ARG A 208 -35.02 -14.87 6.83
C ARG A 208 -34.26 -14.28 5.64
N LYS A 209 -34.25 -12.95 5.54
CA LYS A 209 -33.60 -12.17 4.49
C LYS A 209 -33.43 -10.72 4.95
N ALA A 210 -32.53 -10.00 4.29
CA ALA A 210 -32.48 -8.54 4.34
C ALA A 210 -33.83 -7.93 3.91
N TYR A 211 -34.23 -6.84 4.56
CA TYR A 211 -35.41 -6.06 4.15
C TYR A 211 -35.04 -4.86 3.30
N TRP A 212 -33.82 -4.36 3.44
CA TRP A 212 -33.33 -3.24 2.65
C TRP A 212 -32.82 -3.77 1.30
N ASP A 213 -33.24 -3.12 0.21
CA ASP A 213 -32.68 -3.37 -1.13
C ASP A 213 -31.38 -2.57 -1.29
N GLU A 214 -30.37 -2.94 -0.50
CA GLU A 214 -29.07 -2.26 -0.52
C GLU A 214 -28.28 -2.63 -1.79
N ARG A 215 -27.69 -1.63 -2.43
CA ARG A 215 -26.78 -1.81 -3.55
C ARG A 215 -25.36 -1.89 -3.04
N VAL A 216 -24.54 -2.69 -3.72
CA VAL A 216 -23.10 -2.78 -3.43
C VAL A 216 -22.47 -1.41 -3.61
N ASP A 217 -21.65 -1.01 -2.64
CA ASP A 217 -20.81 0.17 -2.74
C ASP A 217 -19.53 -0.18 -3.50
N GLU A 218 -19.54 0.01 -4.81
CA GLU A 218 -18.43 -0.36 -5.71
C GLU A 218 -17.10 0.31 -5.33
N GLU A 219 -17.14 1.54 -4.80
CA GLU A 219 -15.91 2.21 -4.35
C GLU A 219 -15.35 1.56 -3.08
N LEU A 220 -16.20 1.19 -2.13
CA LEU A 220 -15.76 0.45 -0.95
C LEU A 220 -15.15 -0.90 -1.34
N VAL A 221 -15.77 -1.63 -2.27
CA VAL A 221 -15.24 -2.90 -2.80
C VAL A 221 -13.90 -2.68 -3.50
N ARG A 222 -13.79 -1.67 -4.37
CA ARG A 222 -12.54 -1.33 -5.07
C ARG A 222 -11.41 -1.01 -4.09
N ARG A 223 -11.70 -0.25 -3.04
CA ARG A 223 -10.73 0.03 -1.98
C ARG A 223 -10.34 -1.20 -1.18
N HIS A 224 -11.24 -2.14 -0.89
CA HIS A 224 -10.87 -3.43 -0.29
C HIS A 224 -9.92 -4.23 -1.19
N GLN A 225 -10.20 -4.27 -2.50
CA GLN A 225 -9.37 -4.96 -3.48
C GLN A 225 -7.97 -4.35 -3.58
N ALA A 226 -7.85 -3.02 -3.51
CA ALA A 226 -6.58 -2.32 -3.57
C ALA A 226 -5.81 -2.35 -2.22
N GLU A 227 -6.47 -2.03 -1.12
CA GLU A 227 -5.82 -1.78 0.18
C GLU A 227 -5.75 -3.04 1.06
N ILE A 228 -6.79 -3.88 1.10
CA ILE A 228 -6.92 -4.94 2.12
C ILE A 228 -6.57 -6.33 1.58
N PHE A 229 -7.08 -6.71 0.41
CA PHE A 229 -6.89 -8.06 -0.13
C PHE A 229 -5.43 -8.43 -0.41
N PRO A 230 -4.54 -7.52 -0.85
CA PRO A 230 -3.12 -7.84 -0.99
C PRO A 230 -2.46 -8.16 0.36
N LEU A 231 -2.82 -7.45 1.43
CA LEU A 231 -2.38 -7.75 2.79
C LEU A 231 -2.90 -9.12 3.25
N MET A 232 -4.13 -9.48 2.88
CA MET A 232 -4.70 -10.79 3.16
C MET A 232 -3.94 -11.94 2.46
N ARG A 233 -3.45 -11.74 1.23
CA ARG A 233 -2.61 -12.72 0.53
C ARG A 233 -1.26 -12.92 1.23
N LYS A 234 -0.80 -11.91 1.97
CA LYS A 234 0.43 -11.93 2.79
C LYS A 234 0.18 -12.27 4.27
N ARG A 235 -0.97 -12.85 4.63
CA ARG A 235 -1.29 -13.20 6.03
C ARG A 235 -0.24 -14.05 6.73
N TYR A 236 0.53 -14.86 6.00
CA TYR A 236 1.62 -15.66 6.59
C TYR A 236 2.68 -14.81 7.29
N ILE A 237 2.88 -13.55 6.88
CA ILE A 237 3.81 -12.61 7.53
C ILE A 237 3.29 -12.19 8.91
N PHE A 238 1.97 -11.98 9.04
CA PHE A 238 1.41 -11.38 10.24
C PHE A 238 0.63 -12.31 11.16
N ALA A 239 0.24 -13.51 10.73
CA ALA A 239 -0.54 -14.44 11.53
C ALA A 239 0.23 -14.96 12.76
N GLY A 240 1.57 -14.97 12.69
CA GLY A 240 2.48 -15.37 13.75
C GLY A 240 2.72 -14.29 14.80
N HIS A 241 3.29 -14.70 15.93
CA HIS A 241 3.68 -13.82 17.04
C HIS A 241 5.19 -13.80 17.26
N GLU A 242 5.92 -14.71 16.63
CA GLU A 242 7.31 -15.06 16.91
C GLU A 242 8.25 -13.86 16.70
N ASN A 243 7.97 -13.03 15.69
CA ASN A 243 8.70 -11.80 15.38
C ASN A 243 7.82 -10.55 15.57
N PHE A 244 6.66 -10.67 16.22
CA PHE A 244 5.79 -9.53 16.45
C PHE A 244 6.38 -8.61 17.51
N ALA A 245 6.49 -7.32 17.20
CA ALA A 245 6.94 -6.30 18.13
C ALA A 245 6.02 -5.07 18.02
N LEU A 246 5.51 -4.61 19.16
CA LEU A 246 4.75 -3.36 19.28
C LEU A 246 5.70 -2.25 19.72
N TYR A 247 5.56 -1.03 19.17
CA TYR A 247 6.41 0.12 19.45
C TYR A 247 5.62 1.27 20.09
N ASP A 248 6.35 2.07 20.85
CA ASP A 248 5.89 3.39 21.28
C ASP A 248 6.30 4.42 20.21
N LEU A 249 5.34 5.22 19.73
CA LEU A 249 5.66 6.44 18.98
C LEU A 249 5.97 7.55 19.98
N THR A 250 7.23 7.97 20.06
CA THR A 250 7.64 9.09 20.91
C THR A 250 7.50 10.39 20.14
N THR A 251 6.72 11.34 20.66
CA THR A 251 6.56 12.67 20.06
C THR A 251 7.81 13.53 20.30
N PRO A 252 7.98 14.65 19.57
CA PRO A 252 9.09 15.58 19.81
C PRO A 252 9.14 16.13 21.25
N GLU A 253 8.01 16.15 21.94
CA GLU A 253 7.89 16.58 23.34
C GLU A 253 8.31 15.49 24.35
N GLY A 254 8.64 14.28 23.87
CA GLY A 254 9.19 13.19 24.67
C GLY A 254 8.16 12.28 25.33
N HIS A 255 6.87 12.42 25.01
CA HIS A 255 5.83 11.51 25.51
C HIS A 255 5.42 10.49 24.44
N VAL A 256 4.82 9.38 24.88
CA VAL A 256 4.25 8.38 23.97
C VAL A 256 2.92 8.89 23.44
N ASN A 257 2.70 8.81 22.13
CA ASN A 257 1.38 9.02 21.54
C ASN A 257 0.59 7.71 21.52
N GLU A 258 -0.37 7.60 22.41
CA GLU A 258 -1.24 6.42 22.56
C GLU A 258 -2.22 6.24 21.38
N ASN A 259 -2.44 7.25 20.54
CA ASN A 259 -3.31 7.15 19.36
C ASN A 259 -2.66 6.40 18.20
N VAL A 260 -1.35 6.15 18.26
CA VAL A 260 -0.61 5.48 17.19
C VAL A 260 -0.34 4.02 17.54
N LEU A 261 -0.82 3.14 16.68
CA LEU A 261 -0.47 1.73 16.67
C LEU A 261 0.68 1.53 15.70
N ALA A 262 1.87 1.25 16.24
CA ALA A 262 3.06 0.94 15.45
C ALA A 262 3.57 -0.45 15.81
N TYR A 263 3.70 -1.35 14.84
CA TYR A 263 4.17 -2.71 15.07
C TYR A 263 4.82 -3.30 13.82
N SER A 264 5.70 -4.28 14.04
CA SER A 264 6.35 -5.02 12.97
C SER A 264 6.10 -6.51 13.11
N ASN A 265 6.18 -7.22 11.99
CA ASN A 265 6.26 -8.67 11.98
C ASN A 265 7.17 -9.16 10.85
N ARG A 266 7.58 -10.42 10.92
CA ARG A 266 8.50 -11.01 9.96
C ARG A 266 8.24 -12.50 9.80
N PHE A 267 8.34 -12.98 8.57
CA PHE A 267 8.37 -14.39 8.24
C PHE A 267 9.50 -14.67 7.23
N GLY A 268 10.50 -15.47 7.61
CA GLY A 268 11.73 -15.61 6.84
C GLY A 268 12.41 -14.24 6.65
N ASP A 269 12.71 -13.90 5.40
CA ASP A 269 13.30 -12.60 5.02
C ASP A 269 12.24 -11.54 4.69
N GLU A 270 10.95 -11.90 4.66
CA GLU A 270 9.87 -10.94 4.43
C GLU A 270 9.48 -10.23 5.71
N ARG A 271 9.43 -8.90 5.62
CA ARG A 271 9.29 -7.98 6.75
C ARG A 271 8.10 -7.07 6.51
N ALA A 272 7.44 -6.68 7.59
CA ALA A 272 6.40 -5.68 7.57
C ALA A 272 6.54 -4.70 8.73
N LEU A 273 6.32 -3.42 8.46
CA LEU A 273 6.18 -2.37 9.45
C LEU A 273 4.86 -1.65 9.21
N ILE A 274 3.98 -1.71 10.20
CA ILE A 274 2.64 -1.14 10.16
C ILE A 274 2.58 0.00 11.16
N ILE A 275 2.07 1.15 10.71
CA ILE A 275 1.92 2.35 11.53
C ILE A 275 0.56 2.97 11.22
N TYR A 276 -0.28 3.14 12.23
CA TYR A 276 -1.63 3.67 12.07
C TYR A 276 -1.97 4.68 13.15
N ASN A 277 -2.40 5.88 12.75
CA ASN A 277 -2.96 6.89 13.64
C ASN A 277 -4.49 6.74 13.74
N ASN A 278 -4.99 6.07 14.79
CA ASN A 278 -6.45 5.94 14.99
C ASN A 278 -7.03 7.15 15.73
N SER A 279 -6.85 8.34 15.16
CA SER A 279 -7.37 9.61 15.67
C SER A 279 -7.58 10.58 14.52
N PHE A 280 -8.50 11.53 14.68
CA PHE A 280 -8.71 12.59 13.69
C PHE A 280 -7.55 13.59 13.60
N TYR A 281 -6.78 13.76 14.67
CA TYR A 281 -5.69 14.75 14.72
C TYR A 281 -4.40 14.24 14.07
N GLN A 282 -3.71 15.13 13.37
CA GLN A 282 -2.36 14.88 12.86
C GLN A 282 -1.38 14.66 14.01
N THR A 283 -0.38 13.81 13.80
CA THR A 283 0.72 13.59 14.73
C THR A 283 2.03 13.32 14.01
N ARG A 284 3.12 13.40 14.76
CA ARG A 284 4.47 13.06 14.30
C ARG A 284 5.28 12.52 15.46
N GLY A 285 6.28 11.71 15.14
CA GLY A 285 7.18 11.16 16.14
C GLY A 285 8.08 10.08 15.57
N THR A 286 8.81 9.44 16.47
CA THR A 286 9.78 8.42 16.11
C THR A 286 9.46 7.11 16.82
N ILE A 287 9.52 6.01 16.08
CA ILE A 287 9.52 4.65 16.64
C ILE A 287 10.95 4.10 16.63
N HIS A 288 11.39 3.50 17.73
CA HIS A 288 12.75 2.97 17.82
C HIS A 288 12.82 1.66 18.60
N THR A 289 12.29 1.63 19.82
CA THR A 289 12.35 0.46 20.70
C THR A 289 10.96 -0.11 20.94
N SER A 290 10.84 -1.43 20.95
CA SER A 290 9.58 -2.11 21.23
C SER A 290 9.17 -1.92 22.70
N THR A 291 7.88 -2.14 22.97
CA THR A 291 7.41 -2.45 24.32
C THR A 291 8.03 -3.75 24.83
N GLU A 292 7.79 -4.09 26.09
CA GLU A 292 8.30 -5.34 26.67
C GLU A 292 7.62 -6.56 26.05
N ILE A 293 8.43 -7.58 25.77
CA ILE A 293 8.01 -8.84 25.17
C ILE A 293 8.58 -9.97 26.02
N ASN A 294 7.73 -10.87 26.50
CA ASN A 294 8.16 -12.07 27.21
C ASN A 294 8.69 -13.13 26.23
N VAL A 295 9.97 -13.46 26.36
CA VAL A 295 10.61 -14.58 25.62
C VAL A 295 10.84 -15.81 26.50
N GLY A 296 10.44 -15.75 27.77
CA GLY A 296 10.48 -16.85 28.73
C GLY A 296 9.18 -17.66 28.75
N SER A 297 9.01 -18.45 29.81
CA SER A 297 7.77 -19.21 30.07
C SER A 297 6.73 -18.33 30.78
N GLN A 298 5.52 -18.87 31.00
CA GLN A 298 4.50 -18.16 31.79
C GLN A 298 4.83 -18.15 33.29
N GLU A 299 5.55 -19.17 33.77
CA GLU A 299 5.96 -19.31 35.17
C GLU A 299 7.24 -18.51 35.48
N GLN A 300 8.11 -18.35 34.48
CA GLN A 300 9.36 -17.61 34.57
C GLN A 300 9.45 -16.65 33.37
N ALA A 301 8.88 -15.46 33.55
CA ALA A 301 8.90 -14.42 32.55
C ALA A 301 10.33 -13.87 32.36
N HIS A 302 10.72 -13.66 31.11
CA HIS A 302 11.94 -12.98 30.73
C HIS A 302 11.58 -11.88 29.73
N LEU A 303 11.45 -10.65 30.23
CA LEU A 303 11.03 -9.50 29.44
C LEU A 303 12.23 -8.89 28.72
N VAL A 304 12.11 -8.74 27.41
CA VAL A 304 13.10 -8.06 26.58
C VAL A 304 12.43 -6.93 25.81
N ARG A 305 13.24 -5.94 25.43
CA ARG A 305 12.87 -4.95 24.41
C ARG A 305 13.78 -5.13 23.21
N LYS A 306 13.25 -4.94 22.02
CA LYS A 306 13.99 -5.05 20.76
C LYS A 306 14.02 -3.69 20.08
N SER A 307 15.14 -3.31 19.50
CA SER A 307 15.15 -2.19 18.56
C SER A 307 14.36 -2.56 17.30
N LEU A 308 13.92 -1.55 16.56
CA LEU A 308 13.23 -1.72 15.28
C LEU A 308 14.09 -2.55 14.31
N SER A 309 15.40 -2.28 14.26
CA SER A 309 16.35 -3.05 13.46
C SER A 309 16.47 -4.51 13.90
N GLU A 310 16.50 -4.80 15.20
CA GLU A 310 16.56 -6.18 15.71
C GLU A 310 15.29 -6.97 15.37
N ALA A 311 14.11 -6.36 15.59
CA ALA A 311 12.83 -7.01 15.33
C ALA A 311 12.59 -7.25 13.84
N LEU A 312 12.99 -6.31 12.97
CA LEU A 312 12.95 -6.48 11.52
C LEU A 312 14.12 -7.33 10.98
N GLY A 313 15.20 -7.52 11.74
CA GLY A 313 16.42 -8.21 11.29
C GLY A 313 17.12 -7.45 10.18
N LEU A 314 17.37 -6.17 10.44
CA LEU A 314 18.14 -5.27 9.58
C LEU A 314 19.60 -5.26 10.04
N LYS A 315 20.51 -5.20 9.08
CA LYS A 315 21.91 -4.88 9.31
C LYS A 315 22.03 -3.39 9.58
N TYR A 316 22.95 -3.03 10.46
CA TYR A 316 23.07 -1.69 11.03
C TYR A 316 24.42 -1.02 10.75
N ASP A 317 25.24 -1.58 9.86
CA ASP A 317 26.45 -0.92 9.40
C ASP A 317 26.16 0.17 8.36
N SER A 318 27.13 1.06 8.15
CA SER A 318 26.99 2.24 7.29
C SER A 318 26.92 1.92 5.80
N GLN A 319 27.15 0.67 5.39
CA GLN A 319 27.10 0.25 3.98
C GLN A 319 25.73 -0.31 3.61
N HIS A 320 24.85 -0.61 4.56
CA HIS A 320 23.55 -1.19 4.23
C HIS A 320 22.44 -0.14 4.18
N PHE A 321 21.65 -0.21 3.12
CA PHE A 321 20.46 0.59 2.89
C PHE A 321 19.26 -0.32 2.69
N TYR A 322 18.08 0.22 2.96
CA TYR A 322 16.81 -0.48 2.80
C TYR A 322 15.84 0.37 1.99
N ILE A 323 15.27 -0.23 0.94
CA ILE A 323 14.10 0.31 0.26
C ILE A 323 12.85 -0.26 0.93
N LEU A 324 11.96 0.62 1.37
CA LEU A 324 10.66 0.28 1.93
C LEU A 324 9.58 0.68 0.93
N HIS A 325 8.64 -0.23 0.62
CA HIS A 325 7.49 0.07 -0.22
C HIS A 325 6.25 0.25 0.65
N ASP A 326 5.63 1.43 0.63
CA ASP A 326 4.36 1.65 1.32
C ASP A 326 3.20 1.13 0.45
N HIS A 327 2.54 0.09 0.95
CA HIS A 327 1.45 -0.59 0.26
C HIS A 327 0.29 0.32 -0.14
N LYS A 328 -0.01 1.37 0.65
CA LYS A 328 -1.14 2.26 0.36
C LYS A 328 -0.79 3.31 -0.70
N SER A 329 0.34 3.98 -0.55
CA SER A 329 0.75 5.08 -1.44
C SER A 329 1.49 4.60 -2.68
N HIS A 330 1.95 3.34 -2.70
CA HIS A 330 2.84 2.76 -3.70
C HIS A 330 4.20 3.46 -3.83
N MET A 331 4.53 4.32 -2.87
CA MET A 331 5.79 5.05 -2.84
C MET A 331 6.87 4.22 -2.16
N GLU A 332 8.10 4.39 -2.62
CA GLU A 332 9.30 3.80 -2.06
C GLU A 332 10.11 4.84 -1.27
N GLN A 333 10.73 4.41 -0.18
CA GLN A 333 11.61 5.24 0.63
C GLN A 333 12.94 4.53 0.87
N LEU A 334 14.05 5.28 0.84
CA LEU A 334 15.41 4.77 1.05
C LEU A 334 15.95 5.19 2.40
N PHE A 335 16.37 4.21 3.20
CA PHE A 335 16.91 4.44 4.54
C PHE A 335 18.27 3.77 4.76
N PRO A 336 19.22 4.46 5.41
CA PRO A 336 20.44 3.83 5.92
C PRO A 336 20.11 2.91 7.11
N GLY A 337 20.60 1.67 7.08
CA GLY A 337 20.42 0.69 8.16
C GLY A 337 20.97 1.17 9.50
N GLN A 338 22.11 1.86 9.47
CA GLN A 338 22.70 2.50 10.66
C GLN A 338 21.77 3.55 11.29
N LYS A 339 21.10 4.37 10.46
CA LYS A 339 20.19 5.43 10.95
C LYS A 339 18.96 4.84 11.64
N ILE A 340 18.34 3.82 11.04
CA ILE A 340 17.20 3.11 11.66
C ILE A 340 17.61 2.51 13.01
N ALA A 341 18.83 1.97 13.11
CA ALA A 341 19.33 1.35 14.33
C ALA A 341 19.68 2.33 15.46
N GLN A 342 20.03 3.58 15.13
CA GLN A 342 20.48 4.58 16.11
C GLN A 342 19.40 5.60 16.46
N GLU A 343 18.69 6.10 15.45
CA GLU A 343 17.71 7.18 15.57
C GLU A 343 16.28 6.66 15.51
N GLY A 344 16.05 5.53 14.86
CA GLY A 344 14.73 4.93 14.67
C GLY A 344 14.09 5.37 13.36
N PHE A 345 12.77 5.28 13.30
CA PHE A 345 11.98 5.60 12.12
C PHE A 345 11.02 6.74 12.43
N TYR A 346 11.28 7.89 11.81
CA TYR A 346 10.45 9.09 11.94
C TYR A 346 9.25 9.01 11.02
N VAL A 347 8.08 9.42 11.52
CA VAL A 347 6.84 9.48 10.74
C VAL A 347 6.03 10.73 11.06
N GLU A 348 5.33 11.22 10.04
CA GLU A 348 4.24 12.18 10.17
C GLU A 348 2.96 11.53 9.62
N LEU A 349 1.87 11.62 10.37
CA LEU A 349 0.61 10.96 10.07
C LEU A 349 -0.54 11.95 10.21
N ASN A 350 -1.30 12.14 9.15
CA ASN A 350 -2.60 12.82 9.20
C ASN A 350 -3.62 11.97 9.99
N GLY A 351 -4.80 12.55 10.21
CA GLY A 351 -5.89 11.86 10.88
C GLY A 351 -6.28 10.58 10.14
N TYR A 352 -6.38 9.46 10.86
CA TYR A 352 -6.68 8.13 10.30
C TYR A 352 -5.71 7.63 9.22
N GLN A 353 -4.57 8.29 9.02
CA GLN A 353 -3.56 7.83 8.10
C GLN A 353 -2.86 6.58 8.64
N TYR A 354 -2.54 5.67 7.74
CA TYR A 354 -1.68 4.55 8.02
C TYR A 354 -0.61 4.39 6.94
N HIS A 355 0.51 3.78 7.32
CA HIS A 355 1.51 3.23 6.43
C HIS A 355 1.60 1.73 6.65
N ALA A 356 1.72 0.99 5.56
CA ALA A 356 1.95 -0.45 5.57
C ALA A 356 3.19 -0.74 4.73
N PHE A 357 4.36 -0.58 5.34
CA PHE A 357 5.63 -0.82 4.68
C PHE A 357 5.88 -2.32 4.54
N LEU A 358 6.05 -2.76 3.29
CA LEU A 358 6.32 -4.13 2.88
C LEU A 358 7.50 -4.14 1.90
N GLY A 359 7.87 -5.34 1.45
CA GLY A 359 8.78 -5.49 0.31
C GLY A 359 10.18 -4.93 0.55
N PHE A 360 10.66 -4.98 1.80
CA PHE A 360 11.98 -4.48 2.18
C PHE A 360 13.07 -5.06 1.28
N GLN A 361 13.79 -4.20 0.55
CA GLN A 361 14.93 -4.60 -0.27
C GLN A 361 16.21 -4.15 0.43
N GLU A 362 17.11 -5.09 0.70
CA GLU A 362 18.43 -4.81 1.26
C GLU A 362 19.41 -4.45 0.13
N ILE A 363 20.11 -3.35 0.29
CA ILE A 363 21.12 -2.85 -0.64
C ILE A 363 22.42 -2.66 0.11
N ARG A 364 23.53 -3.05 -0.51
CA ARG A 364 24.87 -2.76 0.01
C ARG A 364 25.55 -1.73 -0.87
N ASP A 365 25.88 -0.59 -0.28
CA ASP A 365 26.63 0.49 -0.89
C ASP A 365 28.14 0.19 -0.83
N THR A 366 28.76 0.08 -2.00
CA THR A 366 30.19 -0.22 -2.15
C THR A 366 31.00 0.95 -2.66
N ASP A 367 30.35 1.97 -3.24
CA ASP A 367 30.99 3.09 -3.94
C ASP A 367 30.51 4.47 -3.48
N GLY A 368 29.56 4.52 -2.54
CA GLY A 368 28.99 5.76 -2.00
C GLY A 368 27.85 6.34 -2.83
N THR A 369 27.44 5.68 -3.92
CA THR A 369 26.36 6.19 -4.78
C THR A 369 25.00 6.15 -4.08
N TRP A 370 24.74 5.14 -3.25
CA TRP A 370 23.48 5.05 -2.49
C TRP A 370 23.41 6.10 -1.37
N TRP A 371 24.55 6.39 -0.73
CA TRP A 371 24.63 7.53 0.20
C TRP A 371 24.28 8.85 -0.48
N ARG A 372 24.88 9.12 -1.65
CA ARG A 372 24.57 10.33 -2.44
C ARG A 372 23.09 10.42 -2.80
N LEU A 373 22.47 9.31 -3.19
CA LEU A 373 21.03 9.27 -3.47
C LEU A 373 20.22 9.58 -2.22
N HIS A 374 20.58 8.97 -1.08
CA HIS A 374 19.89 9.22 0.19
C HIS A 374 19.95 10.71 0.59
N GLU A 375 21.10 11.35 0.45
CA GLU A 375 21.25 12.79 0.69
C GLU A 375 20.40 13.63 -0.27
N SER A 376 20.41 13.28 -1.56
CA SER A 376 19.60 13.97 -2.58
C SER A 376 18.10 13.86 -2.31
N LEU A 377 17.62 12.70 -1.86
CA LEU A 377 16.20 12.49 -1.54
C LEU A 377 15.80 13.14 -0.22
N ASN A 378 16.74 13.36 0.70
CA ASN A 378 16.51 13.97 2.01
C ASN A 378 15.30 13.36 2.78
N GLY A 379 15.16 12.03 2.70
CA GLY A 379 14.07 11.28 3.32
C GLY A 379 12.71 11.34 2.60
N GLN A 380 12.61 11.99 1.43
CA GLN A 380 11.39 11.99 0.63
C GLN A 380 11.10 10.60 0.04
N ALA A 381 9.81 10.25 0.00
CA ALA A 381 9.35 9.08 -0.73
C ALA A 381 9.25 9.40 -2.22
N VAL A 382 9.59 8.43 -3.07
CA VAL A 382 9.50 8.55 -4.53
C VAL A 382 8.78 7.34 -5.12
N PRO A 383 8.20 7.43 -6.33
CA PRO A 383 7.49 6.29 -6.93
C PRO A 383 8.39 5.08 -7.20
N SER A 384 9.68 5.31 -7.45
CA SER A 384 10.68 4.25 -7.60
C SER A 384 12.07 4.74 -7.21
N ILE A 385 12.69 4.09 -6.24
CA ILE A 385 14.08 4.34 -5.85
C ILE A 385 15.04 3.92 -6.96
N LYS A 386 14.76 2.82 -7.66
CA LYS A 386 15.58 2.39 -8.80
C LYS A 386 15.62 3.47 -9.88
N GLN A 387 14.48 4.07 -10.21
CA GLN A 387 14.43 5.19 -11.14
C GLN A 387 15.22 6.40 -10.62
N ALA A 388 14.96 6.83 -9.38
CA ALA A 388 15.67 7.97 -8.80
C ALA A 388 17.18 7.76 -8.78
N TYR A 389 17.64 6.53 -8.52
CA TYR A 389 19.04 6.15 -8.61
C TYR A 389 19.59 6.31 -10.03
N MET A 390 18.87 5.81 -11.04
CA MET A 390 19.30 5.95 -12.44
C MET A 390 19.32 7.41 -12.89
N GLU A 391 18.31 8.21 -12.54
CA GLU A 391 18.29 9.65 -12.85
C GLU A 391 19.45 10.39 -12.18
N MET A 392 19.75 10.10 -10.91
CA MET A 392 20.90 10.68 -10.22
C MET A 392 22.22 10.33 -10.90
N LEU A 393 22.38 9.07 -11.33
CA LEU A 393 23.56 8.70 -12.12
C LEU A 393 23.59 9.50 -13.41
N LEU A 394 22.48 9.50 -14.18
CA LEU A 394 22.35 10.13 -15.48
C LEU A 394 22.31 11.66 -15.48
N GLU A 395 22.34 12.30 -14.31
CA GLU A 395 22.28 13.76 -14.17
C GLU A 395 23.26 14.55 -15.06
N PRO A 396 24.53 14.13 -15.29
CA PRO A 396 25.42 14.80 -16.22
C PRO A 396 24.94 14.84 -17.68
N VAL A 397 24.02 13.96 -18.05
CA VAL A 397 23.38 13.87 -19.37
C VAL A 397 21.99 14.51 -19.33
N LEU A 398 21.19 14.22 -18.29
CA LEU A 398 19.83 14.71 -18.17
C LEU A 398 19.74 16.22 -17.98
N ALA A 399 20.57 16.81 -17.11
CA ALA A 399 20.54 18.25 -16.84
C ALA A 399 20.84 19.12 -18.08
N PRO A 400 21.93 18.89 -18.85
CA PRO A 400 22.17 19.67 -20.05
C PRO A 400 21.12 19.41 -21.14
N PHE A 401 20.62 18.19 -21.28
CA PHE A 401 19.53 17.89 -22.22
C PHE A 401 18.23 18.63 -21.88
N GLU A 402 17.84 18.64 -20.60
CA GLU A 402 16.69 19.38 -20.13
C GLU A 402 16.84 20.88 -20.39
N ASN A 403 18.01 21.46 -20.12
CA ASN A 403 18.31 22.84 -20.46
C ASN A 403 18.20 23.09 -21.97
N LEU A 404 18.71 22.18 -22.82
CA LEU A 404 18.60 22.30 -24.27
C LEU A 404 17.13 22.33 -24.72
N LEU A 405 16.24 21.54 -24.11
CA LEU A 405 14.81 21.59 -24.41
C LEU A 405 14.21 22.97 -24.08
N TYR A 406 14.52 23.54 -22.90
CA TYR A 406 14.04 24.88 -22.53
C TYR A 406 14.61 25.97 -23.44
N LEU A 407 15.92 25.94 -23.71
CA LEU A 407 16.62 26.92 -24.55
C LEU A 407 16.14 26.85 -26.01
N SER A 408 15.92 25.64 -26.54
CA SER A 408 15.38 25.45 -27.89
C SER A 408 13.96 26.04 -27.99
N ALA A 409 13.10 25.77 -27.00
CA ALA A 409 11.77 26.34 -26.95
C ALA A 409 11.78 27.87 -26.81
N GLU A 410 12.75 28.43 -26.08
CA GLU A 410 12.94 29.88 -25.99
C GLU A 410 13.43 30.50 -27.30
N LEU A 411 14.36 29.86 -28.00
CA LEU A 411 14.90 30.33 -29.27
C LEU A 411 13.80 30.42 -30.32
N CYS A 412 12.95 29.40 -30.40
CA CYS A 412 11.82 29.37 -31.33
C CYS A 412 10.78 30.48 -31.05
N ARG A 413 10.62 30.90 -29.79
CA ARG A 413 9.72 32.00 -29.41
C ARG A 413 10.29 33.38 -29.71
N ASN A 414 11.59 33.55 -29.57
CA ASN A 414 12.27 34.85 -29.65
C ASN A 414 12.70 35.25 -31.07
N LYS A 415 12.11 34.66 -32.13
CA LYS A 415 12.38 34.96 -33.56
C LYS A 415 12.31 36.45 -33.95
N ARG A 416 11.71 37.31 -33.12
CA ARG A 416 11.51 38.76 -33.37
C ARG A 416 12.38 39.69 -32.52
N ASP A 417 13.17 39.18 -31.58
CA ASP A 417 13.97 40.02 -30.66
C ASP A 417 15.39 40.28 -31.20
N SER A 418 16.03 41.36 -30.73
CA SER A 418 17.30 41.88 -31.29
C SER A 418 18.38 40.80 -31.50
N LYS A 419 19.19 40.90 -32.58
CA LYS A 419 20.34 40.01 -32.89
C LYS A 419 21.24 39.67 -31.69
N ALA A 420 21.34 40.55 -30.70
CA ALA A 420 22.13 40.34 -29.49
C ALA A 420 21.55 39.27 -28.54
N LYS A 421 20.22 39.15 -28.42
CA LYS A 421 19.58 38.11 -27.59
C LYS A 421 19.66 36.73 -28.23
N ALA A 422 19.51 36.65 -29.56
CA ALA A 422 19.66 35.39 -30.29
C ALA A 422 21.08 34.82 -30.14
N SER A 423 22.10 35.67 -30.27
CA SER A 423 23.51 35.25 -30.12
C SER A 423 23.87 34.75 -28.72
N ASP A 424 23.28 35.31 -27.67
CA ASP A 424 23.48 34.83 -26.29
C ASP A 424 22.84 33.46 -26.08
N LEU A 425 21.63 33.25 -26.62
CA LEU A 425 20.91 31.99 -26.51
C LEU A 425 21.60 30.86 -27.31
N GLU A 426 22.11 31.17 -28.49
CA GLU A 426 22.93 30.25 -29.31
C GLU A 426 24.19 29.80 -28.55
N ALA A 427 24.88 30.72 -27.86
CA ALA A 427 26.04 30.39 -27.04
C ALA A 427 25.68 29.48 -25.85
N GLN A 428 24.52 29.71 -25.22
CA GLN A 428 24.01 28.85 -24.15
C GLN A 428 23.62 27.45 -24.66
N ILE A 429 23.03 27.36 -25.85
CA ILE A 429 22.72 26.08 -26.51
C ILE A 429 24.02 25.33 -26.79
N GLN A 430 25.02 25.96 -27.41
CA GLN A 430 26.31 25.31 -27.68
C GLN A 430 26.99 24.82 -26.40
N SER A 431 26.99 25.62 -25.34
CA SER A 431 27.56 25.22 -24.03
C SER A 431 26.85 24.00 -23.42
N ASN A 432 25.51 23.94 -23.48
CA ASN A 432 24.78 22.77 -22.99
C ASN A 432 24.92 21.55 -23.91
N LEU A 433 25.07 21.74 -25.23
CA LEU A 433 25.41 20.66 -26.15
C LEU A 433 26.75 20.03 -25.77
N ASP A 434 27.79 20.83 -25.56
CA ASP A 434 29.12 20.33 -25.19
C ASP A 434 29.08 19.55 -23.86
N ARG A 435 28.33 20.05 -22.86
CA ARG A 435 28.14 19.35 -21.59
C ARG A 435 27.35 18.05 -21.74
N PHE A 436 26.31 18.05 -22.58
CA PHE A 436 25.54 16.86 -22.90
C PHE A 436 26.46 15.81 -23.57
N TRP A 437 27.39 16.26 -24.42
CA TRP A 437 28.37 15.41 -25.09
C TRP A 437 29.36 14.80 -24.12
N GLU A 438 29.98 15.60 -23.26
CA GLU A 438 30.86 15.08 -22.20
C GLU A 438 30.13 14.05 -21.32
N GLY A 439 28.85 14.30 -21.02
CA GLY A 439 28.00 13.37 -20.29
C GLY A 439 27.80 12.03 -21.01
N LEU A 440 27.54 12.05 -22.31
CA LEU A 440 27.35 10.85 -23.13
C LEU A 440 28.66 10.08 -23.36
N GLU A 441 29.75 10.78 -23.65
CA GLU A 441 31.09 10.18 -23.83
C GLU A 441 31.56 9.47 -22.56
N SER A 442 31.30 10.05 -21.38
CA SER A 442 31.62 9.41 -20.09
C SER A 442 30.92 8.06 -19.88
N ARG A 443 29.91 7.75 -20.71
CA ARG A 443 29.10 6.52 -20.68
C ARG A 443 29.36 5.59 -21.87
N GLY A 444 30.34 5.90 -22.71
CA GLY A 444 30.70 5.06 -23.86
C GLY A 444 29.84 5.29 -25.11
N TYR A 445 29.14 6.42 -25.20
CA TYR A 445 28.52 6.84 -26.46
C TYR A 445 29.48 7.71 -27.26
N THR A 446 29.54 7.54 -28.57
CA THR A 446 30.47 8.28 -29.45
C THR A 446 29.76 9.14 -30.47
N LYS A 447 30.37 10.30 -30.75
CA LYS A 447 29.91 11.23 -31.76
C LYS A 447 30.10 10.66 -33.17
N VAL A 448 29.09 10.77 -34.02
CA VAL A 448 29.17 10.34 -35.42
C VAL A 448 30.19 11.20 -36.18
N GLU A 449 30.98 10.55 -37.05
CA GLU A 449 31.95 11.23 -37.90
C GLU A 449 31.21 12.22 -38.84
N GLY A 450 31.43 13.53 -38.66
CA GLY A 450 30.72 14.58 -39.42
C GLY A 450 29.48 15.15 -38.74
N ALA A 451 29.22 14.85 -37.45
CA ALA A 451 28.11 15.41 -36.69
C ALA A 451 28.05 16.95 -36.79
N LEU A 452 26.83 17.45 -37.02
CA LEU A 452 26.53 18.85 -37.29
C LEU A 452 27.02 19.77 -36.15
N ALA A 453 27.47 20.98 -36.49
CA ALA A 453 27.78 22.00 -35.50
C ALA A 453 26.49 22.46 -34.79
N GLY A 454 26.57 22.92 -33.53
CA GLY A 454 25.40 23.47 -32.85
C GLY A 454 24.84 24.71 -33.54
N GLU A 455 25.65 25.42 -34.33
CA GLU A 455 25.20 26.48 -35.25
C GLU A 455 24.12 25.98 -36.23
N ALA A 456 24.25 24.75 -36.76
CA ALA A 456 23.26 24.16 -37.66
C ALA A 456 21.95 23.80 -36.95
N LEU A 457 22.02 23.40 -35.67
CA LEU A 457 20.83 23.21 -34.84
C LEU A 457 20.12 24.55 -34.61
N CYS A 458 20.86 25.58 -34.22
CA CYS A 458 20.32 26.93 -34.00
C CYS A 458 19.70 27.51 -35.29
N GLU A 459 20.35 27.30 -36.43
CA GLU A 459 19.83 27.70 -37.75
C GLU A 459 18.54 26.94 -38.08
N SER A 460 18.48 25.63 -37.85
CA SER A 460 17.25 24.84 -38.04
C SER A 460 16.11 25.31 -37.12
N LEU A 461 16.39 25.48 -35.82
CA LEU A 461 15.40 25.97 -34.85
C LEU A 461 14.87 27.38 -35.20
N SER A 462 15.72 28.18 -35.85
CA SER A 462 15.37 29.53 -36.31
C SER A 462 14.60 29.55 -37.64
N LEU A 463 14.95 28.69 -38.59
CA LEU A 463 14.38 28.66 -39.95
C LEU A 463 13.15 27.76 -40.10
N ASN A 464 13.10 26.60 -39.44
CA ASN A 464 12.20 25.49 -39.81
C ASN A 464 10.95 25.33 -38.92
N LEU A 465 10.60 26.34 -38.12
CA LEU A 465 9.41 26.28 -37.28
C LEU A 465 8.42 27.36 -37.71
N PRO A 466 7.30 27.00 -38.38
CA PRO A 466 6.27 27.98 -38.65
C PRO A 466 5.80 28.53 -37.30
N LEU A 467 5.73 29.86 -37.18
CA LEU A 467 5.00 30.44 -36.06
C LEU A 467 3.58 29.86 -36.13
N VAL A 468 2.97 29.53 -35.00
CA VAL A 468 1.57 29.06 -34.95
C VAL A 468 0.61 30.07 -35.64
N GLU A 469 1.05 31.32 -35.81
CA GLU A 469 0.37 32.39 -36.56
C GLU A 469 0.52 32.30 -38.11
N GLU A 470 1.44 31.48 -38.63
CA GLU A 470 1.84 31.41 -40.06
C GLU A 470 1.47 30.09 -40.75
N THR A 471 0.92 29.10 -40.04
CA THR A 471 0.43 27.84 -40.63
C THR A 471 -0.97 28.01 -41.24
N ASP A 472 -1.22 27.44 -42.43
CA ASP A 472 -2.54 27.33 -43.08
C ASP A 472 -3.57 26.44 -42.31
N ILE A 473 -3.19 25.96 -41.13
CA ILE A 473 -4.02 25.14 -40.24
C ILE A 473 -5.04 26.06 -39.54
N LYS A 474 -6.33 25.69 -39.55
CA LYS A 474 -7.37 26.51 -38.92
C LYS A 474 -7.09 26.64 -37.42
N SER A 475 -7.32 27.82 -36.84
CA SER A 475 -7.08 28.08 -35.41
C SER A 475 -7.74 27.06 -34.47
N THR A 476 -8.88 26.50 -34.88
CA THR A 476 -9.60 25.45 -34.14
C THR A 476 -8.87 24.09 -34.11
N GLU A 477 -8.10 23.74 -35.14
CA GLU A 477 -7.34 22.48 -35.20
C GLU A 477 -6.05 22.57 -34.36
N LEU A 478 -5.47 23.77 -34.22
CA LEU A 478 -4.34 24.04 -33.34
C LEU A 478 -4.73 24.06 -31.85
N GLU A 479 -5.91 24.59 -31.51
CA GLU A 479 -6.45 24.54 -30.14
C GLU A 479 -6.65 23.10 -29.65
N GLU A 480 -6.91 22.16 -30.56
CA GLU A 480 -7.02 20.73 -30.25
C GLU A 480 -5.68 20.04 -29.97
N LEU A 481 -4.54 20.62 -30.41
CA LEU A 481 -3.18 20.11 -30.15
C LEU A 481 -2.58 20.65 -28.83
N GLY A 482 -3.22 21.64 -28.22
CA GLY A 482 -2.80 22.25 -26.95
C GLY A 482 -2.49 23.74 -27.08
N THR A 483 -1.89 24.32 -26.03
CA THR A 483 -1.58 25.77 -26.06
C THR A 483 -0.50 26.06 -27.12
N PRO A 484 -0.52 27.25 -27.78
CA PRO A 484 0.51 27.63 -28.75
C PRO A 484 1.93 27.51 -28.19
N LYS A 485 2.09 27.79 -26.89
CA LYS A 485 3.36 27.66 -26.15
C LYS A 485 3.82 26.19 -26.10
N ALA A 486 2.91 25.27 -25.79
CA ALA A 486 3.19 23.84 -25.73
C ALA A 486 3.52 23.26 -27.11
N VAL A 487 2.73 23.62 -28.14
CA VAL A 487 2.94 23.14 -29.52
C VAL A 487 4.31 23.59 -30.06
N GLN A 488 4.71 24.85 -29.82
CA GLN A 488 6.05 25.33 -30.21
C GLN A 488 7.18 24.62 -29.44
N THR A 489 6.97 24.37 -28.15
CA THR A 489 7.93 23.63 -27.31
C THR A 489 8.09 22.20 -27.82
N ALA A 490 6.98 21.56 -28.19
CA ALA A 490 6.95 20.22 -28.76
C ALA A 490 7.74 20.14 -30.08
N SER A 491 7.53 21.09 -30.99
CA SER A 491 8.25 21.10 -32.27
C SER A 491 9.73 21.45 -32.12
N ALA A 492 10.09 22.35 -31.20
CA ALA A 492 11.49 22.64 -30.88
C ALA A 492 12.19 21.41 -30.27
N ALA A 493 11.52 20.69 -29.36
CA ALA A 493 12.01 19.45 -28.79
C ALA A 493 12.19 18.37 -29.86
N HIS A 494 11.24 18.24 -30.81
CA HIS A 494 11.36 17.29 -31.91
C HIS A 494 12.61 17.55 -32.78
N GLN A 495 12.85 18.80 -33.17
CA GLN A 495 14.04 19.16 -33.96
C GLN A 495 15.35 18.93 -33.20
N LEU A 496 15.39 19.29 -31.92
CA LEU A 496 16.54 18.98 -31.06
C LEU A 496 16.78 17.47 -31.02
N CYS A 497 15.74 16.67 -30.77
CA CYS A 497 15.88 15.23 -30.66
C CYS A 497 16.29 14.59 -31.98
N LYS A 498 15.74 15.04 -33.11
CA LYS A 498 16.16 14.61 -34.45
C LYS A 498 17.64 14.90 -34.67
N TRP A 499 18.07 16.12 -34.36
CA TRP A 499 19.48 16.49 -34.47
C TRP A 499 20.38 15.67 -33.54
N VAL A 500 19.92 15.37 -32.32
CA VAL A 500 20.65 14.51 -31.37
C VAL A 500 20.79 13.09 -31.94
N VAL A 501 19.70 12.51 -32.47
CA VAL A 501 19.71 11.17 -33.10
C VAL A 501 20.62 11.16 -34.34
N ASP A 502 20.47 12.12 -35.25
CA ASP A 502 21.31 12.23 -36.45
C ASP A 502 22.81 12.42 -36.12
N SER A 503 23.11 13.02 -34.96
CA SER A 503 24.48 13.28 -34.50
C SER A 503 25.07 12.13 -33.64
N PHE A 504 24.26 11.12 -33.28
CA PHE A 504 24.66 9.97 -32.46
C PHE A 504 24.41 8.63 -33.14
N ALA A 505 25.42 7.76 -33.13
CA ALA A 505 25.25 6.34 -33.40
C ALA A 505 25.92 5.54 -32.28
N PRO A 506 25.22 4.58 -31.65
CA PRO A 506 25.83 3.77 -30.59
C PRO A 506 27.04 2.99 -31.12
N GLU A 507 28.15 3.03 -30.38
CA GLU A 507 29.40 2.36 -30.76
C GLU A 507 29.30 0.85 -30.45
N LYS A 508 28.76 0.09 -31.42
CA LYS A 508 28.59 -1.38 -31.42
C LYS A 508 27.56 -1.97 -30.42
N GLU A 509 26.78 -2.92 -30.95
CA GLU A 509 25.91 -3.89 -30.25
C GLU A 509 24.71 -3.35 -29.43
N ILE A 510 24.27 -2.12 -29.64
CA ILE A 510 22.89 -1.73 -29.28
C ILE A 510 22.07 -1.77 -30.56
N GLU A 511 21.59 -2.97 -30.91
CA GLU A 511 20.62 -3.21 -32.01
C GLU A 511 19.24 -2.59 -31.73
N ASP A 512 19.06 -1.87 -30.62
CA ASP A 512 17.74 -1.53 -30.10
C ASP A 512 17.49 -0.02 -30.12
N GLN A 513 16.37 0.39 -30.73
CA GLN A 513 15.82 1.77 -30.76
C GLN A 513 15.49 2.32 -29.34
N THR A 514 15.95 1.66 -28.28
CA THR A 514 15.61 1.91 -26.87
C THR A 514 16.69 2.69 -26.12
N TRP A 515 17.81 3.05 -26.75
CA TRP A 515 18.90 3.79 -26.06
C TRP A 515 18.40 5.13 -25.50
N PHE A 516 17.51 5.81 -26.23
CA PHE A 516 16.91 7.09 -25.85
C PHE A 516 16.09 6.97 -24.55
N GLU A 517 15.31 5.90 -24.45
CA GLU A 517 14.51 5.58 -23.27
C GLU A 517 15.37 5.05 -22.11
N SER A 518 16.46 4.33 -22.42
CA SER A 518 17.41 3.85 -21.41
C SER A 518 18.16 4.99 -20.68
N LEU A 519 18.28 6.13 -21.35
CA LEU A 519 18.83 7.36 -20.80
C LEU A 519 17.76 8.27 -20.16
N TYR A 520 16.49 7.88 -20.17
CA TYR A 520 15.35 8.66 -19.66
C TYR A 520 15.18 10.05 -20.30
N LEU A 521 15.65 10.22 -21.56
CA LEU A 521 15.51 11.49 -22.28
C LEU A 521 14.04 11.79 -22.60
N ASP A 522 13.26 10.75 -22.92
CA ASP A 522 11.81 10.80 -23.12
C ASP A 522 11.09 11.44 -21.93
N ARG A 523 11.51 11.14 -20.70
CA ARG A 523 10.91 11.70 -19.49
C ARG A 523 11.22 13.17 -19.30
N ARG A 524 12.41 13.63 -19.71
CA ARG A 524 12.74 15.06 -19.68
C ARG A 524 11.93 15.83 -20.72
N ILE A 525 11.66 15.25 -21.89
CA ILE A 525 10.72 15.84 -22.86
C ILE A 525 9.34 16.00 -22.23
N GLN A 526 8.78 14.93 -21.63
CA GLN A 526 7.48 14.98 -20.96
C GLN A 526 7.42 16.07 -19.89
N LYS A 527 8.44 16.13 -19.02
CA LYS A 527 8.56 17.17 -17.98
C LYS A 527 8.52 18.58 -18.57
N VAL A 528 9.35 18.87 -19.58
CA VAL A 528 9.41 20.21 -20.19
C VAL A 528 8.07 20.56 -20.84
N LEU A 529 7.40 19.61 -21.48
CA LEU A 529 6.07 19.83 -22.07
C LEU A 529 5.00 20.16 -21.02
N VAL A 530 5.01 19.47 -19.88
CA VAL A 530 4.11 19.76 -18.75
C VAL A 530 4.36 21.17 -18.20
N ASP A 531 5.64 21.54 -18.00
CA ASP A 531 6.02 22.88 -17.55
C ASP A 531 5.62 23.99 -18.54
N HIS A 532 5.34 23.61 -19.79
CA HIS A 532 4.85 24.49 -20.86
C HIS A 532 3.33 24.44 -21.11
N GLY A 533 2.59 23.69 -20.29
CA GLY A 533 1.14 23.76 -20.21
C GLY A 533 0.37 22.57 -20.79
N LEU A 534 1.04 21.44 -21.10
CA LEU A 534 0.35 20.18 -21.36
C LEU A 534 0.01 19.45 -20.05
N SER A 535 -1.05 18.66 -20.06
CA SER A 535 -1.28 17.65 -19.01
C SER A 535 -0.27 16.50 -19.12
N ASP A 536 -0.06 15.74 -18.04
CA ASP A 536 0.83 14.57 -18.05
C ASP A 536 0.49 13.57 -19.17
N HIS A 537 -0.80 13.33 -19.41
CA HIS A 537 -1.27 12.43 -20.45
C HIS A 537 -0.98 12.95 -21.86
N GLU A 538 -1.23 14.24 -22.11
CA GLU A 538 -0.90 14.88 -23.39
C GLU A 538 0.60 14.89 -23.63
N ALA A 539 1.40 15.30 -22.62
CA ALA A 539 2.86 15.30 -22.72
C ALA A 539 3.42 13.90 -23.00
N TRP A 540 2.89 12.86 -22.34
CA TRP A 540 3.25 11.47 -22.63
C TRP A 540 2.90 11.07 -24.06
N ARG A 541 1.67 11.34 -24.53
CA ARG A 541 1.23 11.01 -25.90
C ARG A 541 2.11 11.68 -26.94
N VAL A 542 2.27 13.01 -26.85
CA VAL A 542 3.13 13.78 -27.76
C VAL A 542 4.55 13.22 -27.74
N THR A 543 5.07 12.86 -26.56
CA THR A 543 6.38 12.21 -26.44
C THR A 543 6.49 10.89 -27.20
N GLN A 544 5.48 10.03 -27.07
CA GLN A 544 5.46 8.76 -27.80
C GLN A 544 5.35 8.96 -29.31
N ILE A 545 4.59 9.96 -29.79
CA ILE A 545 4.50 10.27 -31.22
C ILE A 545 5.86 10.75 -31.75
N PHE A 546 6.60 11.58 -30.99
CA PHE A 546 7.95 11.96 -31.41
C PHE A 546 8.87 10.76 -31.58
N LEU A 547 8.92 9.89 -30.56
CA LEU A 547 9.80 8.73 -30.59
C LEU A 547 9.41 7.77 -31.72
N LEU A 548 8.12 7.66 -32.00
CA LEU A 548 7.61 6.92 -33.14
C LEU A 548 8.16 7.48 -34.45
N MET A 549 8.05 8.79 -34.70
CA MET A 549 8.60 9.41 -35.91
C MET A 549 10.13 9.34 -35.99
N LEU A 550 10.82 9.53 -34.87
CA LEU A 550 12.29 9.57 -34.82
C LEU A 550 12.92 8.21 -35.14
N PHE A 551 12.28 7.11 -34.76
CA PHE A 551 12.89 5.78 -34.88
C PHE A 551 12.21 4.89 -35.93
N GLU A 552 10.95 5.12 -36.27
CA GLU A 552 10.15 4.23 -37.14
C GLU A 552 9.81 4.88 -38.51
N CYS A 553 10.05 6.19 -38.69
CA CYS A 553 9.86 6.89 -39.98
C CYS A 553 11.18 7.29 -40.66
N GLU A 554 12.33 6.78 -40.22
CA GLU A 554 13.63 7.15 -40.82
C GLU A 554 13.74 6.65 -42.27
N GLY A 555 13.83 7.60 -43.21
CA GLY A 555 14.19 7.33 -44.61
C GLY A 555 13.05 7.30 -45.62
N GLU A 556 11.82 7.67 -45.23
CA GLU A 556 10.68 7.75 -46.15
C GLU A 556 10.30 9.20 -46.51
N ASP A 557 9.77 9.39 -47.71
CA ASP A 557 9.56 10.70 -48.32
C ASP A 557 8.18 11.31 -47.94
N SER A 558 7.27 10.53 -47.34
CA SER A 558 5.92 10.99 -46.96
C SER A 558 5.30 10.23 -45.78
N ILE A 559 4.37 10.87 -45.04
CA ILE A 559 3.61 10.22 -43.95
C ILE A 559 2.78 9.04 -44.47
N GLU A 560 2.26 9.14 -45.69
CA GLU A 560 1.47 8.08 -46.30
C GLU A 560 2.26 6.78 -46.49
N GLU A 561 3.57 6.88 -46.73
CA GLU A 561 4.47 5.73 -46.83
C GLU A 561 4.74 5.13 -45.44
N CYS A 562 4.92 5.97 -44.41
CA CYS A 562 5.23 5.49 -43.05
C CYS A 562 4.03 4.91 -42.30
N ALA A 563 2.82 5.37 -42.62
CA ALA A 563 1.59 5.05 -41.90
C ALA A 563 1.39 3.55 -41.57
N PRO A 564 1.63 2.59 -42.49
CA PRO A 564 1.52 1.16 -42.19
C PRO A 564 2.53 0.69 -41.16
N ALA A 565 3.81 1.07 -41.30
CA ALA A 565 4.89 0.69 -40.38
C ALA A 565 4.62 1.23 -38.97
N LEU A 566 4.11 2.47 -38.88
CA LEU A 566 3.75 3.10 -37.61
C LEU A 566 2.68 2.31 -36.86
N LEU A 567 1.62 1.88 -37.55
CA LEU A 567 0.51 1.14 -36.93
C LEU A 567 0.87 -0.30 -36.57
N GLU A 568 1.83 -0.89 -37.27
CA GLU A 568 2.35 -2.23 -36.96
C GLU A 568 3.31 -2.21 -35.76
N SER A 569 4.01 -1.10 -35.54
CA SER A 569 4.93 -0.93 -34.40
C SER A 569 4.22 -1.06 -33.04
N LYS A 570 4.95 -1.56 -32.04
CA LYS A 570 4.43 -1.69 -30.67
C LYS A 570 4.03 -0.33 -30.08
N ARG A 571 4.79 0.73 -30.39
CA ARG A 571 4.54 2.09 -29.89
C ARG A 571 3.29 2.69 -30.55
N GLY A 572 3.10 2.49 -31.85
CA GLY A 572 1.90 2.93 -32.56
C GLY A 572 0.65 2.19 -32.09
N GLN A 573 0.73 0.87 -31.87
CA GLN A 573 -0.37 0.09 -31.30
C GLN A 573 -0.80 0.60 -29.91
N VAL A 574 0.15 0.98 -29.05
CA VAL A 574 -0.15 1.57 -27.73
C VAL A 574 -0.82 2.93 -27.88
N LEU A 575 -0.35 3.77 -28.80
CA LEU A 575 -0.89 5.11 -29.05
C LEU A 575 -2.35 5.08 -29.51
N VAL A 576 -2.71 4.12 -30.37
CA VAL A 576 -4.08 3.95 -30.91
C VAL A 576 -4.96 3.01 -30.09
N GLN A 577 -4.47 2.55 -28.93
CA GLN A 577 -5.15 1.57 -28.06
C GLN A 577 -5.59 0.31 -28.83
N ALA A 578 -4.65 -0.26 -29.58
CA ALA A 578 -4.92 -1.43 -30.40
C ALA A 578 -5.17 -2.68 -29.53
N HIS A 579 -6.22 -3.43 -29.87
CA HIS A 579 -6.59 -4.66 -29.21
C HIS A 579 -6.91 -5.75 -30.24
N GLN A 580 -6.40 -6.96 -29.98
CA GLN A 580 -6.67 -8.11 -30.83
C GLN A 580 -7.92 -8.84 -30.35
N TYR A 581 -8.91 -9.00 -31.23
CA TYR A 581 -10.12 -9.76 -30.96
C TYR A 581 -10.57 -10.50 -32.22
N ASP A 582 -10.76 -11.82 -32.11
CA ASP A 582 -11.22 -12.71 -33.18
C ASP A 582 -10.38 -12.63 -34.48
N GLY A 583 -9.05 -12.57 -34.34
CA GLY A 583 -8.14 -12.49 -35.48
C GLY A 583 -8.07 -11.11 -36.17
N HIS A 584 -8.80 -10.12 -35.68
CA HIS A 584 -8.75 -8.73 -36.16
C HIS A 584 -8.08 -7.80 -35.12
N ILE A 585 -7.38 -6.77 -35.60
CA ILE A 585 -6.85 -5.68 -34.78
C ILE A 585 -7.87 -4.54 -34.82
N TRP A 586 -8.37 -4.17 -33.65
CA TRP A 586 -9.25 -3.01 -33.46
C TRP A 586 -8.45 -1.90 -32.81
N PHE A 587 -8.72 -0.64 -33.19
CA PHE A 587 -8.09 0.53 -32.58
C PHE A 587 -9.14 1.61 -32.32
N ARG A 588 -8.81 2.57 -31.45
CA ARG A 588 -9.70 3.69 -31.14
C ARG A 588 -9.55 4.78 -32.21
N GLN A 589 -10.64 5.07 -32.91
CA GLN A 589 -10.66 6.04 -34.01
C GLN A 589 -10.17 7.44 -33.58
N GLU A 590 -10.56 7.90 -32.40
CA GLU A 590 -10.15 9.21 -31.86
C GLU A 590 -8.62 9.28 -31.68
N ASP A 591 -8.01 8.23 -31.11
CA ASP A 591 -6.57 8.17 -30.89
C ASP A 591 -5.78 8.06 -32.20
N PHE A 592 -6.36 7.38 -33.20
CA PHE A 592 -5.80 7.31 -34.55
C PHE A 592 -5.83 8.68 -35.26
N GLN A 593 -6.96 9.39 -35.16
CA GLN A 593 -7.08 10.73 -35.75
C GLN A 593 -6.12 11.72 -35.08
N ASP A 594 -5.98 11.66 -33.76
CA ASP A 594 -5.04 12.47 -32.99
C ASP A 594 -3.58 12.20 -33.40
N LEU A 595 -3.18 10.93 -33.52
CA LEU A 595 -1.87 10.53 -34.02
C LEU A 595 -1.56 11.18 -35.39
N PHE A 596 -2.49 11.05 -36.35
CA PHE A 596 -2.32 11.60 -37.69
C PHE A 596 -2.25 13.13 -37.74
N LYS A 597 -2.93 13.83 -36.83
CA LYS A 597 -2.83 15.30 -36.73
C LYS A 597 -1.41 15.73 -36.39
N TRP A 598 -0.80 15.10 -35.38
CA TRP A 598 0.58 15.39 -34.99
C TRP A 598 1.59 15.01 -36.07
N LEU A 599 1.40 13.86 -36.72
CA LEU A 599 2.23 13.47 -37.87
C LEU A 599 2.17 14.54 -38.97
N TYR A 600 0.96 14.93 -39.39
CA TYR A 600 0.74 15.94 -40.44
C TYR A 600 1.24 17.34 -40.07
N PHE A 601 1.26 17.68 -38.78
CA PHE A 601 1.79 18.96 -38.31
C PHE A 601 3.32 19.03 -38.38
N TRP A 602 4.02 17.89 -38.28
CA TRP A 602 5.49 17.84 -38.25
C TRP A 602 6.16 17.45 -39.57
N ALA A 603 5.43 16.80 -40.50
CA ALA A 603 5.85 16.73 -41.90
C ALA A 603 5.66 18.08 -42.60
#